data_AF-A0A3A0A0B1-F1
#
_entry.id   AF-A0A3A0A0B1-F1
#
_cell.length_a   1.000
_cell.length_b   1.000
_cell.length_c   1.000
_cell.angle_alpha   90.00
_cell.angle_beta   90.00
_cell.angle_gamma   90.00
#
_symmetry.space_group_name_H-M   'P 1'
#
loop_
_entity.id
_entity.type
_entity.pdbx_description
1 polymer ?
#
loop_
_entity_poly.entity_id
_entity_poly.type
_entity_poly.pdbx_seq_one_letter_code
_entity_poly.pdbx_strand_id
1 'polypeptide(L)'
;WYHILHLDCLDYNVTVVAFRARLKVKSEPRFDFYIGLALALAAFVVYLRTLTPGVLDGDSGEWQYMANILGVPHSTGYPSYVLLAKLLTLLPIGNAAWRVNLFSALCAALTVPIVYLLAKRLARARVAAILAASFFALMPTLWASATIAEVYALNTLLIALTLFFAVRFFDRARARDLYAMAFCFGLALTNHRIAFFIFSPFVFLTAPTRAICMRWRFVSVSRSPIIASRFLSRPRCSRSYGSNDANCLGKNSPLPRSHF
;
A
#
# COMPACT_ATOMS: atom_id res chain seq x y z
N TRP A 1 18.82 10.83 -24.30
CA TRP A 1 18.38 10.86 -22.89
C TRP A 1 16.88 11.09 -22.74
N TYR A 2 16.28 12.18 -23.26
CA TYR A 2 14.82 12.39 -23.19
C TYR A 2 13.98 11.35 -23.96
N HIS A 3 14.47 10.84 -25.10
CA HIS A 3 13.74 9.85 -25.91
C HIS A 3 13.82 8.41 -25.39
N ILE A 4 14.81 8.07 -24.56
CA ILE A 4 14.97 6.71 -24.00
C ILE A 4 14.00 6.52 -22.82
N LEU A 5 13.87 7.52 -21.95
CA LEU A 5 12.92 7.53 -20.83
C LEU A 5 11.45 7.44 -21.28
N HIS A 6 11.11 7.91 -22.49
CA HIS A 6 9.74 7.93 -22.97
C HIS A 6 9.27 6.58 -23.53
N LEU A 7 10.20 5.74 -24.01
CA LEU A 7 9.92 4.39 -24.52
C LEU A 7 9.76 3.39 -23.35
N ASP A 8 10.60 3.50 -22.31
CA ASP A 8 10.49 2.64 -21.11
C ASP A 8 9.16 2.84 -20.36
N CYS A 9 8.59 4.06 -20.41
CA CYS A 9 7.32 4.38 -19.77
C CYS A 9 6.11 3.72 -20.47
N LEU A 10 6.20 3.46 -21.77
CA LEU A 10 5.11 2.86 -22.55
C LEU A 10 5.06 1.32 -22.36
N ASP A 11 6.21 0.64 -22.39
CA ASP A 11 6.30 -0.81 -22.18
C ASP A 11 6.02 -1.22 -20.72
N TYR A 12 6.41 -0.38 -19.75
CA TYR A 12 6.07 -0.61 -18.34
C TYR A 12 4.57 -0.50 -18.08
N ASN A 13 3.89 0.46 -18.72
CA ASN A 13 2.43 0.61 -18.60
C ASN A 13 1.68 -0.61 -19.14
N VAL A 14 2.14 -1.23 -20.23
CA VAL A 14 1.53 -2.46 -20.77
C VAL A 14 1.69 -3.62 -19.78
N THR A 15 2.88 -3.77 -19.19
CA THR A 15 3.17 -4.86 -18.23
C THR A 15 2.37 -4.72 -16.93
N VAL A 16 2.28 -3.51 -16.38
CA VAL A 16 1.49 -3.22 -15.16
C VAL A 16 0.00 -3.29 -15.43
N VAL A 17 -0.49 -2.82 -16.58
CA VAL A 17 -1.91 -2.94 -16.96
C VAL A 17 -2.28 -4.40 -17.22
N ALA A 18 -1.40 -5.19 -17.84
CA ALA A 18 -1.59 -6.63 -18.00
C ALA A 18 -1.59 -7.38 -16.66
N PHE A 19 -0.71 -7.01 -15.72
CA PHE A 19 -0.73 -7.51 -14.34
C PHE A 19 -2.02 -7.12 -13.61
N ARG A 20 -2.49 -5.89 -13.78
CA ARG A 20 -3.74 -5.36 -13.20
C ARG A 20 -4.98 -6.07 -13.74
N ALA A 21 -5.01 -6.35 -15.04
CA ALA A 21 -6.06 -7.13 -15.69
C ALA A 21 -6.08 -8.59 -15.23
N ARG A 22 -4.90 -9.17 -14.99
CA ARG A 22 -4.73 -10.53 -14.44
C ARG A 22 -4.98 -10.64 -12.93
N LEU A 23 -5.50 -9.64 -12.21
CA LEU A 23 -5.74 -9.78 -10.76
C LEU A 23 -7.16 -9.42 -10.30
N LYS A 24 -8.07 -9.11 -11.24
CA LYS A 24 -9.48 -8.87 -10.90
C LYS A 24 -10.21 -10.18 -10.57
N VAL A 25 -10.15 -10.60 -9.32
CA VAL A 25 -11.01 -11.65 -8.77
C VAL A 25 -12.36 -11.03 -8.40
N LYS A 26 -13.48 -11.65 -8.81
CA LYS A 26 -14.80 -11.36 -8.24
C LYS A 26 -14.76 -11.77 -6.76
N SER A 27 -14.61 -10.79 -5.86
CA SER A 27 -14.72 -11.03 -4.42
C SER A 27 -16.15 -10.82 -3.97
N GLU A 28 -16.62 -11.74 -3.12
CA GLU A 28 -17.85 -11.62 -2.34
C GLU A 28 -17.40 -11.13 -0.96
N PRO A 29 -17.31 -9.81 -0.72
CA PRO A 29 -16.58 -9.27 0.43
C PRO A 29 -17.16 -9.71 1.77
N ARG A 30 -18.46 -10.03 1.82
CA ARG A 30 -19.13 -10.49 3.05
C ARG A 30 -18.71 -11.91 3.44
N PHE A 31 -18.65 -12.85 2.49
CA PHE A 31 -18.30 -14.24 2.80
C PHE A 31 -16.81 -14.37 3.17
N ASP A 32 -15.94 -13.63 2.48
CA ASP A 32 -14.51 -13.62 2.78
C ASP A 32 -14.20 -13.04 4.16
N PHE A 33 -15.01 -12.09 4.62
CA PHE A 33 -14.91 -11.55 5.98
C PHE A 33 -15.16 -12.63 7.03
N TYR A 34 -16.22 -13.44 6.89
CA TYR A 34 -16.52 -14.52 7.83
C TYR A 34 -15.45 -15.62 7.82
N ILE A 35 -14.92 -15.98 6.64
CA ILE A 35 -13.80 -16.93 6.56
C ILE A 35 -12.58 -16.38 7.28
N GLY A 36 -12.19 -15.13 7.01
CA GLY A 36 -11.06 -14.50 7.67
C GLY A 36 -11.23 -14.44 9.18
N LEU A 37 -12.43 -14.08 9.65
CA LEU A 37 -12.76 -14.05 11.08
C LEU A 37 -12.66 -15.44 11.72
N ALA A 38 -13.21 -16.47 11.07
CA ALA A 38 -13.13 -17.84 11.56
C ALA A 38 -11.68 -18.34 11.65
N LEU A 39 -10.85 -18.04 10.64
CA LEU A 39 -9.42 -18.37 10.66
C LEU A 39 -8.66 -17.64 11.77
N ALA A 40 -8.93 -16.35 11.97
CA ALA A 40 -8.32 -15.57 13.04
C ALA A 40 -8.70 -16.13 14.43
N LEU A 41 -9.98 -16.44 14.64
CA LEU A 41 -10.47 -17.01 15.90
C LEU A 41 -9.89 -18.40 16.14
N ALA A 42 -9.85 -19.26 15.13
CA ALA A 42 -9.28 -20.59 15.25
C ALA A 42 -7.78 -20.52 15.63
N ALA A 43 -7.00 -19.69 14.92
CA ALA A 43 -5.59 -19.48 15.23
C ALA A 43 -5.40 -18.90 16.64
N PHE A 44 -6.19 -17.89 17.00
CA PHE A 44 -6.14 -17.27 18.33
C PHE A 44 -6.43 -18.28 19.44
N VAL A 45 -7.44 -19.14 19.29
CA VAL A 45 -7.76 -20.19 20.26
C VAL A 45 -6.59 -21.16 20.41
N VAL A 46 -5.98 -21.59 19.32
CA VAL A 46 -4.79 -22.48 19.36
C VAL A 46 -3.65 -21.79 20.11
N TYR A 47 -3.29 -20.56 19.75
CA TYR A 47 -2.21 -19.83 20.39
C TYR A 47 -2.49 -19.55 21.87
N LEU A 48 -3.73 -19.21 22.23
CA LEU A 48 -4.15 -18.97 23.60
C LEU A 48 -4.04 -20.25 24.45
N ARG A 49 -4.38 -21.41 23.88
CA ARG A 49 -4.30 -22.72 24.56
C ARG A 49 -2.86 -23.18 24.78
N THR A 50 -1.94 -22.77 23.91
CA THR A 50 -0.51 -23.10 24.02
C THR A 50 0.33 -21.93 24.54
N LEU A 51 -0.31 -20.87 25.05
CA LEU A 51 0.35 -19.65 25.48
C LEU A 51 1.16 -19.91 26.75
N THR A 52 2.40 -19.41 26.81
CA THR A 52 3.20 -19.55 28.03
C THR A 52 2.54 -18.79 29.19
N PRO A 53 2.31 -19.43 30.35
CA PRO A 53 1.49 -18.87 31.43
C PRO A 53 2.18 -17.75 32.23
N GLY A 54 3.49 -17.57 32.10
CA GLY A 54 4.25 -16.71 33.01
C GLY A 54 5.51 -16.09 32.41
N VAL A 55 6.43 -15.76 33.31
CA VAL A 55 7.69 -15.10 33.00
C VAL A 55 8.58 -16.03 32.20
N LEU A 56 9.22 -15.47 31.19
CA LEU A 56 10.18 -16.14 30.31
C LEU A 56 11.60 -15.66 30.59
N ASP A 57 12.58 -16.39 30.07
CA ASP A 57 13.99 -16.02 30.06
C ASP A 57 14.35 -15.23 28.78
N GLY A 58 15.62 -14.80 28.71
CA GLY A 58 16.18 -14.08 27.57
C GLY A 58 15.40 -12.83 27.17
N ASP A 59 15.36 -12.59 25.85
CA ASP A 59 14.68 -11.42 25.27
C ASP A 59 13.19 -11.40 25.59
N SER A 60 12.54 -12.57 25.60
CA SER A 60 11.13 -12.74 25.97
C SER A 60 10.81 -12.18 27.37
N GLY A 61 11.65 -12.49 28.36
CA GLY A 61 11.53 -11.94 29.71
C GLY A 61 11.76 -10.43 29.76
N GLU A 62 12.72 -9.93 28.99
CA GLU A 62 12.98 -8.50 28.86
C GLU A 62 11.78 -7.75 28.27
N TRP A 63 11.18 -8.26 27.19
CA TRP A 63 9.97 -7.67 26.59
C TRP A 63 8.82 -7.58 27.59
N GLN A 64 8.60 -8.63 28.38
CA GLN A 64 7.58 -8.68 29.42
C GLN A 64 7.84 -7.61 30.49
N TYR A 65 9.09 -7.42 30.91
CA TYR A 65 9.44 -6.41 31.90
C TYR A 65 9.37 -4.98 31.34
N MET A 66 9.98 -4.72 30.18
CA MET A 66 10.06 -3.39 29.58
C MET A 66 8.70 -2.84 29.17
N ALA A 67 7.80 -3.69 28.66
CA ALA A 67 6.42 -3.29 28.38
C ALA A 67 5.66 -2.84 29.64
N ASN A 68 5.97 -3.41 30.81
CA ASN A 68 5.30 -3.05 32.06
C ASN A 68 5.75 -1.69 32.60
N ILE A 69 7.04 -1.39 32.51
CA ILE A 69 7.61 -0.13 33.02
C ILE A 69 7.72 0.98 31.97
N LEU A 70 7.33 0.73 30.71
CA LEU A 70 7.61 1.61 29.56
C LEU A 70 9.11 1.92 29.41
N GLY A 71 9.93 0.90 29.62
CA GLY A 71 11.38 0.99 29.52
C GLY A 71 11.88 0.93 28.08
N VAL A 72 13.19 1.12 27.91
CA VAL A 72 13.87 0.92 26.64
C VAL A 72 14.61 -0.41 26.70
N PRO A 73 14.15 -1.45 25.97
CA PRO A 73 14.84 -2.73 25.87
C PRO A 73 16.19 -2.57 25.14
N HIS A 74 16.96 -3.66 25.08
CA HIS A 74 18.20 -3.73 24.34
C HIS A 74 18.08 -3.14 22.92
N SER A 75 19.23 -2.73 22.35
CA SER A 75 19.30 -2.13 21.00
C SER A 75 18.56 -3.03 20.01
N THR A 76 17.45 -2.62 19.41
CA THR A 76 17.18 -1.36 18.73
C THR A 76 16.14 -0.43 19.40
N GLY A 77 15.73 -0.74 20.64
CA GLY A 77 14.80 0.04 21.46
C GLY A 77 13.31 -0.23 21.23
N TYR A 78 12.89 -0.76 20.09
CA TYR A 78 11.56 -1.34 19.83
C TYR A 78 10.33 -0.53 20.32
N PRO A 79 10.27 0.81 20.13
CA PRO A 79 9.26 1.67 20.77
C PRO A 79 7.82 1.30 20.40
N SER A 80 7.55 0.90 19.16
CA SER A 80 6.20 0.48 18.74
C SER A 80 5.73 -0.77 19.48
N TYR A 81 6.64 -1.70 19.75
CA TYR A 81 6.32 -2.90 20.52
C TYR A 81 5.97 -2.54 21.96
N VAL A 82 6.85 -1.80 22.65
CA VAL A 82 6.69 -1.45 24.06
C VAL A 82 5.38 -0.69 24.30
N LEU A 83 5.08 0.32 23.47
CA LEU A 83 3.87 1.13 23.60
C LEU A 83 2.58 0.33 23.37
N LEU A 84 2.55 -0.55 22.37
CA LEU A 84 1.37 -1.36 22.07
C LEU A 84 1.19 -2.50 23.07
N ALA A 85 2.28 -3.17 23.46
CA ALA A 85 2.26 -4.22 24.48
C ALA A 85 1.80 -3.66 25.84
N LYS A 86 2.20 -2.42 26.18
CA LYS A 86 1.73 -1.74 27.41
C LYS A 86 0.22 -1.72 27.50
N LEU A 87 -0.50 -1.51 26.40
CA LEU A 87 -1.97 -1.48 26.40
C LEU A 87 -2.57 -2.79 26.93
N LEU A 88 -1.95 -3.93 26.64
CA LEU A 88 -2.42 -5.23 27.11
C LEU A 88 -2.07 -5.46 28.58
N THR A 89 -0.97 -4.89 29.08
CA THR A 89 -0.64 -4.92 30.52
C THR A 89 -1.63 -4.17 31.40
N LEU A 90 -2.49 -3.31 30.83
CA LEU A 90 -3.53 -2.59 31.57
C LEU A 90 -4.79 -3.42 31.82
N LEU A 91 -4.96 -4.54 31.12
CA LEU A 91 -6.13 -5.41 31.31
C LEU A 91 -6.06 -6.10 32.68
N PRO A 92 -7.11 -6.10 33.51
CA PRO A 92 -7.08 -6.70 34.85
C PRO A 92 -7.27 -8.23 34.82
N ILE A 93 -6.53 -8.93 33.96
CA ILE A 93 -6.62 -10.39 33.77
C ILE A 93 -5.23 -11.02 33.76
N GLY A 94 -5.08 -12.15 34.46
CA GLY A 94 -3.82 -12.88 34.52
C GLY A 94 -2.65 -12.05 35.09
N ASN A 95 -1.45 -12.59 34.99
CA ASN A 95 -0.24 -11.86 35.40
C ASN A 95 0.26 -10.95 34.27
N ALA A 96 1.19 -10.06 34.59
CA ALA A 96 1.70 -9.07 33.64
C ALA A 96 2.49 -9.68 32.47
N ALA A 97 3.29 -10.73 32.72
CA ALA A 97 4.04 -11.44 31.69
C ALA A 97 3.13 -12.14 30.68
N TRP A 98 2.09 -12.83 31.18
CA TRP A 98 1.07 -13.48 30.38
C TRP A 98 0.34 -12.51 29.45
N ARG A 99 0.03 -11.30 29.92
CA ARG A 99 -0.62 -10.26 29.10
C ARG A 99 0.25 -9.79 27.93
N VAL A 100 1.58 -9.81 28.07
CA VAL A 100 2.51 -9.50 26.97
C VAL A 100 2.63 -10.70 26.02
N ASN A 101 2.62 -11.94 26.51
CA ASN A 101 2.53 -13.11 25.62
C ASN A 101 1.21 -13.08 24.80
N LEU A 102 0.10 -12.73 25.46
CA LEU A 102 -1.21 -12.57 24.84
C LEU A 102 -1.19 -11.54 23.70
N PHE A 103 -0.42 -10.46 23.86
CA PHE A 103 -0.23 -9.47 22.80
C PHE A 103 0.35 -10.10 21.52
N SER A 104 1.40 -10.91 21.65
CA SER A 104 1.99 -11.63 20.52
C SER A 104 0.99 -12.62 19.89
N ALA A 105 0.22 -13.35 20.70
CA ALA A 105 -0.83 -14.25 20.21
C ALA A 105 -1.90 -13.50 19.40
N LEU A 106 -2.35 -12.34 19.89
CA LEU A 106 -3.31 -11.48 19.18
C LEU A 106 -2.74 -10.99 17.85
N CYS A 107 -1.50 -10.49 17.84
CA CYS A 107 -0.86 -10.00 16.62
C CYS A 107 -0.70 -11.10 15.56
N ALA A 108 -0.23 -12.29 15.96
CA ALA A 108 -0.10 -13.43 15.06
C ALA A 108 -1.46 -13.85 14.48
N ALA A 109 -2.49 -13.99 15.33
CA ALA A 109 -3.83 -14.35 14.89
C ALA A 109 -4.46 -13.34 13.94
N LEU A 110 -4.27 -12.04 14.17
CA LEU A 110 -4.75 -10.97 13.29
C LEU A 110 -4.03 -10.93 11.93
N THR A 111 -2.85 -11.55 11.83
CA THR A 111 -2.13 -11.66 10.55
C THR A 111 -2.79 -12.68 9.61
N VAL A 112 -3.32 -13.77 10.16
CA VAL A 112 -3.94 -14.88 9.40
C VAL A 112 -5.00 -14.44 8.38
N PRO A 113 -6.01 -13.60 8.73
CA PRO A 113 -7.01 -13.15 7.75
C PRO A 113 -6.40 -12.30 6.63
N ILE A 114 -5.32 -11.57 6.91
CA ILE A 114 -4.64 -10.76 5.89
C ILE A 114 -3.93 -11.69 4.89
N VAL A 115 -3.24 -12.71 5.39
CA VAL A 115 -2.61 -13.75 4.56
C VAL A 115 -3.66 -14.47 3.72
N TYR A 116 -4.81 -14.82 4.29
CA TYR A 116 -5.94 -15.37 3.53
C TYR A 116 -6.35 -14.47 2.36
N LEU A 117 -6.54 -13.18 2.59
CA LEU A 117 -6.95 -12.23 1.55
C LEU A 117 -5.89 -12.08 0.45
N LEU A 118 -4.60 -12.02 0.82
CA LEU A 118 -3.49 -11.96 -0.12
C LEU A 118 -3.36 -13.27 -0.93
N ALA A 119 -3.42 -14.43 -0.28
CA ALA A 119 -3.39 -15.73 -0.93
C ALA A 119 -4.58 -15.94 -1.86
N LYS A 120 -5.79 -15.53 -1.44
CA LYS A 120 -7.00 -15.58 -2.27
C LYS A 120 -6.84 -14.76 -3.54
N ARG A 121 -6.24 -13.58 -3.44
CA ARG A 121 -5.98 -12.75 -4.61
C ARG A 121 -5.05 -13.43 -5.61
N LEU A 122 -4.01 -14.10 -5.13
CA LEU A 122 -3.02 -14.78 -5.96
C LEU A 122 -3.56 -16.08 -6.56
N ALA A 123 -4.10 -16.97 -5.73
CA ALA A 123 -4.58 -18.29 -6.14
C ALA A 123 -5.95 -18.26 -6.83
N ARG A 124 -6.74 -17.20 -6.62
CA ARG A 124 -8.13 -17.05 -7.10
C ARG A 124 -9.08 -18.18 -6.67
N ALA A 125 -8.67 -18.99 -5.71
CA ALA A 125 -9.44 -20.11 -5.16
C ALA A 125 -9.51 -19.97 -3.63
N ARG A 126 -10.74 -20.01 -3.08
CA ARG A 126 -10.95 -19.88 -1.62
C ARG A 126 -10.28 -21.02 -0.86
N VAL A 127 -10.41 -22.24 -1.36
CA VAL A 127 -9.84 -23.44 -0.72
C VAL A 127 -8.31 -23.32 -0.64
N ALA A 128 -7.65 -22.98 -1.75
CA ALA A 128 -6.19 -22.77 -1.76
C ALA A 128 -5.75 -21.67 -0.78
N ALA A 129 -6.52 -20.58 -0.68
CA ALA A 129 -6.23 -19.50 0.25
C ALA A 129 -6.45 -19.87 1.73
N ILE A 130 -7.49 -20.66 2.02
CA ILE A 130 -7.75 -21.20 3.35
C ILE A 130 -6.60 -22.12 3.76
N LEU A 131 -6.18 -23.02 2.87
CA LEU A 131 -5.05 -23.94 3.12
C LEU A 131 -3.75 -23.16 3.35
N ALA A 132 -3.45 -22.15 2.51
CA ALA A 132 -2.26 -21.32 2.66
C ALA A 132 -2.26 -20.54 3.99
N ALA A 133 -3.37 -19.93 4.37
CA ALA A 133 -3.49 -19.20 5.64
C ALA A 133 -3.44 -20.12 6.85
N SER A 134 -4.03 -21.31 6.77
CA SER A 134 -3.98 -22.32 7.84
C SER A 134 -2.57 -22.87 8.02
N PHE A 135 -1.87 -23.17 6.92
CA PHE A 135 -0.47 -23.57 6.94
C PHE A 135 0.41 -22.48 7.56
N PHE A 136 0.21 -21.24 7.15
CA PHE A 136 0.90 -20.09 7.74
C PHE A 136 0.65 -19.97 9.25
N ALA A 137 -0.61 -20.11 9.69
CA ALA A 137 -0.99 -20.04 11.10
C ALA A 137 -0.34 -21.16 11.95
N LEU A 138 -0.23 -22.37 11.40
CA LEU A 138 0.31 -23.53 12.12
C LEU A 138 1.82 -23.73 11.89
N MET A 139 2.46 -22.84 11.12
CA MET A 139 3.89 -22.94 10.85
C MET A 139 4.70 -22.76 12.15
N PRO A 140 5.67 -23.64 12.46
CA PRO A 140 6.37 -23.63 13.75
C PRO A 140 6.99 -22.29 14.12
N THR A 141 7.54 -21.56 13.14
CA THR A 141 8.18 -20.25 13.38
C THR A 141 7.19 -19.18 13.84
N LEU A 142 6.02 -19.11 13.21
CA LEU A 142 4.98 -18.16 13.61
C LEU A 142 4.36 -18.57 14.94
N TRP A 143 4.08 -19.87 15.09
CA TRP A 143 3.48 -20.40 16.32
C TRP A 143 4.38 -20.15 17.52
N ALA A 144 5.68 -20.43 17.42
CA ALA A 144 6.64 -20.12 18.47
C ALA A 144 6.55 -18.63 18.87
N SER A 145 6.63 -17.72 17.89
CA SER A 145 6.50 -16.28 18.14
C SER A 145 5.13 -15.85 18.68
N ALA A 146 4.08 -16.65 18.48
CA ALA A 146 2.73 -16.35 18.96
C ALA A 146 2.51 -16.78 20.42
N THR A 147 3.30 -17.74 20.92
CA THR A 147 3.13 -18.32 22.27
C THR A 147 3.96 -17.67 23.36
N ILE A 148 4.91 -16.82 22.97
CA ILE A 148 5.82 -16.08 23.86
C ILE A 148 5.81 -14.59 23.51
N ALA A 149 6.25 -13.74 24.43
CA ALA A 149 6.42 -12.32 24.20
C ALA A 149 7.51 -12.10 23.15
N GLU A 150 7.12 -11.78 21.92
CA GLU A 150 8.05 -11.64 20.80
C GLU A 150 7.68 -10.51 19.86
N VAL A 151 8.69 -9.73 19.46
CA VAL A 151 8.58 -8.58 18.54
C VAL A 151 8.22 -9.01 17.12
N TYR A 152 8.52 -10.27 16.78
CA TYR A 152 8.28 -10.84 15.44
C TYR A 152 6.80 -11.02 15.13
N ALA A 153 5.95 -11.28 16.12
CA ALA A 153 4.50 -11.41 15.91
C ALA A 153 3.88 -10.08 15.48
N LEU A 154 4.21 -8.97 16.17
CA LEU A 154 3.79 -7.63 15.78
C LEU A 154 4.40 -7.22 14.43
N ASN A 155 5.68 -7.53 14.20
CA ASN A 155 6.33 -7.22 12.93
C ASN A 155 5.61 -7.87 11.75
N THR A 156 5.28 -9.16 11.90
CA THR A 156 4.56 -9.95 10.91
C THR A 156 3.19 -9.34 10.57
N LEU A 157 2.44 -8.90 11.58
CA LEU A 157 1.17 -8.20 11.38
C LEU A 157 1.35 -6.88 10.61
N LEU A 158 2.32 -6.05 11.01
CA LEU A 158 2.57 -4.76 10.39
C LEU A 158 3.02 -4.90 8.93
N ILE A 159 3.85 -5.91 8.63
CA ILE A 159 4.27 -6.26 7.27
C ILE A 159 3.07 -6.76 6.44
N ALA A 160 2.22 -7.62 7.00
CA ALA A 160 1.04 -8.11 6.29
C ALA A 160 0.06 -6.97 5.96
N LEU A 161 -0.22 -6.08 6.92
CA LEU A 161 -1.06 -4.89 6.73
C LEU A 161 -0.48 -3.96 5.66
N THR A 162 0.82 -3.74 5.73
CA THR A 162 1.57 -2.97 4.75
C THR A 162 1.36 -3.51 3.33
N LEU A 163 1.57 -4.81 3.12
CA LEU A 163 1.39 -5.46 1.81
C LEU A 163 -0.08 -5.42 1.37
N PHE A 164 -1.01 -5.61 2.30
CA PHE A 164 -2.44 -5.51 2.02
C PHE A 164 -2.84 -4.13 1.50
N PHE A 165 -2.39 -3.06 2.17
CA PHE A 165 -2.68 -1.70 1.73
C PHE A 165 -1.93 -1.33 0.45
N ALA A 166 -0.71 -1.84 0.25
CA ALA A 166 0.00 -1.68 -1.02
C ALA A 166 -0.82 -2.24 -2.18
N VAL A 167 -1.24 -3.50 -2.08
CA VAL A 167 -2.07 -4.18 -3.07
C VAL A 167 -3.39 -3.43 -3.31
N ARG A 168 -4.03 -2.96 -2.25
CA ARG A 168 -5.28 -2.20 -2.35
C ARG A 168 -5.08 -0.83 -3.01
N PHE A 169 -3.95 -0.17 -2.76
CA PHE A 169 -3.55 1.05 -3.44
C PHE A 169 -3.32 0.80 -4.94
N PHE A 170 -2.68 -0.31 -5.32
CA PHE A 170 -2.53 -0.70 -6.74
C PHE A 170 -3.87 -0.82 -7.47
N ASP A 171 -4.87 -1.38 -6.80
CA ASP A 171 -6.19 -1.55 -7.41
C ASP A 171 -6.94 -0.23 -7.55
N ARG A 172 -6.99 0.53 -6.46
CA ARG A 172 -7.96 1.63 -6.30
C ARG A 172 -7.34 3.01 -6.50
N ALA A 173 -6.02 3.14 -6.46
CA ALA A 173 -5.27 4.39 -6.52
C ALA A 173 -5.77 5.46 -5.53
N ARG A 174 -6.22 5.04 -4.33
CA ARG A 174 -6.78 5.96 -3.32
C ARG A 174 -5.70 6.38 -2.32
N ALA A 175 -5.59 7.69 -2.08
CA ALA A 175 -4.61 8.26 -1.14
C ALA A 175 -4.73 7.67 0.28
N ARG A 176 -5.95 7.34 0.73
CA ARG A 176 -6.17 6.69 2.04
C ARG A 176 -5.41 5.38 2.19
N ASP A 177 -5.35 4.57 1.13
CA ASP A 177 -4.67 3.27 1.17
C ASP A 177 -3.14 3.46 1.19
N LEU A 178 -2.63 4.50 0.51
CA LEU A 178 -1.23 4.92 0.58
C LEU A 178 -0.85 5.42 1.99
N TYR A 179 -1.69 6.23 2.63
CA TYR A 179 -1.44 6.70 4.00
C TYR A 179 -1.47 5.56 5.02
N ALA A 180 -2.46 4.65 4.93
CA ALA A 180 -2.53 3.49 5.80
C ALA A 180 -1.30 2.57 5.62
N MET A 181 -0.90 2.34 4.37
CA MET A 181 0.32 1.60 4.04
C MET A 181 1.56 2.27 4.66
N ALA A 182 1.77 3.57 4.44
CA ALA A 182 2.93 4.30 4.94
C ALA A 182 2.97 4.32 6.48
N PHE A 183 1.81 4.45 7.12
CA PHE A 183 1.69 4.40 8.58
C PHE A 183 2.07 3.02 9.13
N CYS A 184 1.52 1.94 8.59
CA CYS A 184 1.88 0.57 8.99
C CYS A 184 3.37 0.30 8.77
N PHE A 185 3.93 0.79 7.66
CA PHE A 185 5.36 0.65 7.38
C PHE A 185 6.23 1.41 8.37
N GLY A 186 5.88 2.65 8.73
CA GLY A 186 6.59 3.43 9.75
C GLY A 186 6.56 2.76 11.13
N LEU A 187 5.41 2.20 11.51
CA LEU A 187 5.30 1.38 12.73
C LEU A 187 6.17 0.12 12.64
N ALA A 188 6.24 -0.53 11.46
CA ALA A 188 7.09 -1.71 11.27
C ALA A 188 8.58 -1.36 11.43
N LEU A 189 9.04 -0.24 10.89
CA LEU A 189 10.43 0.22 11.00
C LEU A 189 10.84 0.52 12.45
N THR A 190 9.90 1.05 13.24
CA THR A 190 10.10 1.33 14.68
C THR A 190 9.85 0.10 15.56
N ASN A 191 9.36 -1.00 14.99
CA ASN A 191 9.24 -2.29 15.66
C ASN A 191 10.47 -3.16 15.38
N HIS A 192 10.81 -3.43 14.11
CA HIS A 192 11.95 -4.27 13.78
C HIS A 192 12.59 -3.84 12.45
N ARG A 193 13.91 -3.67 12.43
CA ARG A 193 14.65 -3.11 11.27
C ARG A 193 14.53 -3.95 10.00
N ILE A 194 14.22 -5.24 10.12
CA ILE A 194 13.97 -6.11 8.95
C ILE A 194 12.86 -5.58 8.03
N ALA A 195 11.92 -4.76 8.56
CA ALA A 195 10.91 -4.11 7.75
C ALA A 195 11.53 -3.27 6.62
N PHE A 196 12.75 -2.77 6.79
CA PHE A 196 13.48 -2.02 5.78
C PHE A 196 13.66 -2.79 4.46
N PHE A 197 13.75 -4.12 4.48
CA PHE A 197 13.89 -4.91 3.24
C PHE A 197 12.67 -4.81 2.32
N ILE A 198 11.50 -4.48 2.87
CA ILE A 198 10.29 -4.27 2.08
C ILE A 198 10.33 -2.91 1.37
N PHE A 199 11.19 -1.97 1.80
CA PHE A 199 11.34 -0.62 1.24
C PHE A 199 11.51 -0.61 -0.28
N SER A 200 12.37 -1.49 -0.81
CA SER A 200 12.64 -1.59 -2.25
C SER A 200 11.35 -1.86 -3.05
N PRO A 201 10.57 -2.93 -2.75
CA PRO A 201 9.23 -3.10 -3.30
C PRO A 201 8.36 -1.84 -3.23
N PHE A 202 8.30 -1.11 -2.11
CA PHE A 202 7.46 0.09 -2.01
C PHE A 202 7.85 1.21 -2.98
N VAL A 203 9.16 1.45 -3.15
CA VAL A 203 9.63 2.51 -4.03
C VAL A 203 9.30 2.15 -5.47
N PHE A 204 9.58 0.92 -5.90
CA PHE A 204 9.24 0.47 -7.26
C PHE A 204 7.75 0.46 -7.53
N LEU A 205 6.94 0.16 -6.52
CA LEU A 205 5.49 0.14 -6.60
C LEU A 205 4.92 1.57 -6.71
N THR A 206 5.44 2.52 -5.93
CA THR A 206 4.88 3.89 -5.88
C THR A 206 5.54 4.88 -6.85
N ALA A 207 6.75 4.62 -7.33
CA ALA A 207 7.48 5.46 -8.28
C ALA A 207 6.79 5.63 -9.65
N PRO A 208 6.25 4.59 -10.31
CA PRO A 208 5.56 4.75 -11.60
C PRO A 208 4.17 5.39 -11.45
N THR A 209 3.55 5.30 -10.26
CA THR A 209 2.37 6.11 -9.94
C THR A 209 2.69 7.60 -9.81
N ARG A 210 3.95 8.06 -9.86
CA ARG A 210 4.33 9.49 -9.91
C ARG A 210 4.17 10.15 -11.30
N ALA A 211 3.24 9.66 -12.11
CA ALA A 211 2.32 10.57 -12.81
C ALA A 211 1.20 11.11 -11.88
N ILE A 212 1.29 10.87 -10.56
CA ILE A 212 0.67 11.70 -9.52
C ILE A 212 1.26 13.08 -9.70
N CYS A 213 0.49 13.85 -10.44
CA CYS A 213 0.45 15.29 -10.59
C CYS A 213 0.58 15.99 -9.21
N MET A 214 1.76 15.94 -8.59
CA MET A 214 2.26 17.11 -7.89
C MET A 214 2.55 18.14 -8.97
N ARG A 215 1.48 18.72 -9.49
CA ARG A 215 1.53 20.08 -9.96
C ARG A 215 1.86 20.88 -8.71
N TRP A 216 3.15 21.03 -8.46
CA TRP A 216 3.67 22.18 -7.75
C TRP A 216 3.07 23.38 -8.47
N ARG A 217 1.89 23.80 -8.04
CA ARG A 217 1.48 25.19 -8.19
C ARG A 217 2.51 25.92 -7.36
N PHE A 218 3.63 26.26 -7.99
CA PHE A 218 4.26 27.52 -7.75
C PHE A 218 3.11 28.53 -7.89
N VAL A 219 2.52 28.90 -6.76
CA VAL A 219 1.90 30.20 -6.64
C VAL A 219 3.08 31.14 -6.78
N SER A 220 3.44 31.45 -8.02
CA SER A 220 4.06 32.73 -8.29
C SER A 220 3.05 33.75 -7.80
N VAL A 221 3.28 34.23 -6.58
CA VAL A 221 2.73 35.51 -6.15
C VAL A 221 3.33 36.51 -7.14
N SER A 222 2.65 36.73 -8.26
CA SER A 222 3.00 37.82 -9.15
C SER A 222 2.71 39.08 -8.35
N ARG A 223 3.78 39.74 -7.91
CA ARG A 223 3.71 41.12 -7.45
C ARG A 223 3.23 41.96 -8.66
N SER A 224 1.94 42.29 -8.59
CA SER A 224 1.20 43.44 -9.12
C SER A 224 1.39 43.96 -10.56
N PRO A 225 0.31 44.50 -11.17
CA PRO A 225 0.27 44.92 -12.57
C PRO A 225 0.63 46.41 -12.73
N ILE A 226 1.50 46.77 -13.67
CA ILE A 226 1.58 48.15 -14.18
C ILE A 226 1.88 48.13 -15.70
N ILE A 227 0.81 48.41 -16.47
CA ILE A 227 0.72 49.27 -17.66
C ILE A 227 1.98 49.39 -18.55
N ALA A 228 1.89 48.88 -19.78
CA ALA A 228 2.42 49.58 -20.95
C ALA A 228 1.62 49.19 -22.20
N SER A 229 1.02 50.21 -22.80
CA SER A 229 0.16 50.23 -23.98
C SER A 229 0.88 49.94 -25.31
N ARG A 230 0.06 49.71 -26.35
CA ARG A 230 0.35 49.77 -27.82
C ARG A 230 0.99 48.49 -28.39
N PHE A 231 0.61 47.93 -29.53
CA PHE A 231 0.01 48.52 -30.73
C PHE A 231 -0.57 47.41 -31.66
N LEU A 232 -1.63 47.76 -32.39
CA LEU A 232 -2.02 47.30 -33.73
C LEU A 232 -2.54 45.86 -33.99
N SER A 233 -3.87 45.78 -34.00
CA SER A 233 -4.72 45.42 -35.15
C SER A 233 -4.35 44.20 -36.02
N ARG A 234 -5.15 43.14 -35.89
CA ARG A 234 -5.54 42.28 -37.04
C ARG A 234 -7.04 41.96 -36.97
N PRO A 235 -7.79 42.01 -38.10
CA PRO A 235 -9.23 41.78 -38.10
C PRO A 235 -9.58 40.31 -37.98
N ARG A 236 -10.70 40.04 -37.31
CA ARG A 236 -11.41 38.75 -37.30
C ARG A 236 -12.03 38.50 -38.68
N CYS A 237 -11.77 37.35 -39.29
CA CYS A 237 -12.64 36.79 -40.32
C CYS A 237 -13.57 35.75 -39.67
N SER A 238 -14.85 36.12 -39.56
CA SER A 238 -15.95 35.22 -39.22
C SER A 238 -16.43 34.48 -40.47
N ARG A 239 -16.53 33.16 -40.37
CA ARG A 239 -17.16 32.26 -41.33
C ARG A 239 -18.68 32.40 -41.19
N SER A 240 -19.41 32.77 -42.25
CA SER A 240 -20.84 32.48 -42.38
C SER A 240 -21.16 32.08 -43.81
N TYR A 241 -21.95 31.01 -43.89
CA TYR A 241 -22.58 30.43 -45.07
C TYR A 241 -23.57 31.39 -45.74
N GLY A 242 -23.74 31.28 -47.07
CA GLY A 242 -24.99 31.68 -47.76
C GLY A 242 -24.83 32.51 -49.04
N SER A 243 -24.86 31.80 -50.18
CA SER A 243 -25.47 32.15 -51.48
C SER A 243 -25.30 33.52 -52.16
N ASN A 244 -24.77 33.41 -53.39
CA ASN A 244 -25.09 34.09 -54.65
C ASN A 244 -24.49 35.48 -54.99
N ASP A 245 -23.62 35.41 -56.01
CA ASP A 245 -23.36 36.35 -57.11
C ASP A 245 -22.70 37.71 -56.83
N ALA A 246 -21.40 37.79 -57.13
CA ALA A 246 -20.87 38.74 -58.12
C ALA A 246 -19.36 38.52 -58.41
N ASN A 247 -19.09 38.02 -59.61
CA ASN A 247 -17.96 38.30 -60.50
C ASN A 247 -16.74 39.07 -59.94
N CYS A 248 -15.61 38.36 -59.83
CA CYS A 248 -14.29 38.92 -60.15
C CYS A 248 -13.79 38.26 -61.44
N LEU A 249 -14.07 38.91 -62.57
CA LEU A 249 -13.49 38.61 -63.88
C LEU A 249 -12.03 39.08 -63.92
N GLY A 250 -11.12 38.21 -64.39
CA GLY A 250 -9.70 38.57 -64.43
C GLY A 250 -8.75 37.60 -65.14
N LYS A 251 -9.18 37.04 -66.28
CA LYS A 251 -8.37 36.63 -67.45
C LYS A 251 -7.25 35.57 -67.33
N ASN A 252 -7.46 34.53 -68.14
CA ASN A 252 -6.51 33.80 -69.01
C ASN A 252 -5.82 32.52 -68.49
N SER A 253 -6.49 31.41 -68.83
CA SER A 253 -6.05 30.03 -69.09
C SER A 253 -4.91 29.90 -70.13
N PRO A 254 -4.35 28.70 -70.47
CA PRO A 254 -4.80 27.33 -70.13
C PRO A 254 -3.69 26.29 -69.76
N LEU A 255 -4.11 25.15 -69.21
CA LEU A 255 -3.40 23.83 -69.28
C LEU A 255 -3.49 23.28 -70.75
N PRO A 256 -2.97 22.10 -71.17
CA PRO A 256 -2.17 21.04 -70.53
C PRO A 256 -0.97 20.54 -71.42
N ARG A 257 -0.18 19.55 -70.94
CA ARG A 257 0.21 18.28 -71.63
C ARG A 257 1.62 17.75 -71.26
N SER A 258 1.59 16.49 -70.82
CA SER A 258 2.47 15.32 -71.04
C SER A 258 3.84 15.41 -71.75
N HIS A 259 4.75 14.53 -71.27
CA HIS A 259 5.94 13.92 -71.91
C HIS A 259 7.23 14.76 -72.02
N PHE A 260 8.18 14.52 -71.10
CA PHE A 260 9.35 13.64 -71.24
C PHE A 260 9.99 13.41 -69.87
#